data_AF-A0A8C9MHW1-F1
#
_entry.id   AF-A0A8C9MHW1-F1
#
_cell.length_a   1.000
_cell.length_b   1.000
_cell.length_c   1.000
_cell.angle_alpha   90.00
_cell.angle_beta   90.00
_cell.angle_gamma   90.00
#
_symmetry.space_group_name_H-M   'P 1'
#
loop_
_entity.id
_entity.type
_entity.pdbx_description
1 polymer ?
#
loop_
_entity_poly.entity_id
_entity_poly.type
_entity_poly.pdbx_seq_one_letter_code
_entity_poly.pdbx_strand_id
1 'polypeptide(L)'
;MQRGRDDPKMRAGARRRGAAVAGEGDSYGVLPRPCHALVLLNPQSGSGRALDDFQAVVQPMLAEADIATTVFVTERAHHAHEKVRDEDLSQWDTLVVMSGDGLLFEVVNGLMERPDWKEAMKKPLCILPGGSGNALAASINYYAGYDHVAKKKLLTNCTFILCKGLYTQMDLVSLSTASGKRFFSFLGFGWGFISDVDIDSEKYRWLGSARFTLGTLQCLAKLRVYHGRLSYLPISAEQGSSPAPRDAPAPVTNGHIPQPAGRKRPAPCPPTRCWPRWASPCRRTGPWSPRRSLSWSTPSTSPTWAPTC
;
A
#
# COMPACT_ATOMS: atom_id res chain seq x y z
N MET A 1 -8.82 -12.55 -67.63
CA MET A 1 -8.23 -13.87 -67.94
C MET A 1 -6.75 -13.80 -67.56
N GLN A 2 -6.23 -14.84 -66.86
CA GLN A 2 -4.86 -15.02 -66.31
C GLN A 2 -4.48 -14.13 -65.11
N ARG A 3 -4.43 -14.64 -63.86
CA ARG A 3 -3.45 -15.58 -63.22
C ARG A 3 -2.04 -14.98 -63.24
N GLY A 4 -1.29 -14.78 -62.16
CA GLY A 4 -1.38 -15.17 -60.75
C GLY A 4 0.05 -15.39 -60.24
N ARG A 5 0.37 -14.97 -59.00
CA ARG A 5 1.23 -15.71 -58.06
C ARG A 5 1.41 -14.99 -56.73
N ASP A 6 1.14 -15.76 -55.69
CA ASP A 6 1.40 -15.52 -54.28
C ASP A 6 2.90 -15.40 -53.97
N ASP A 7 3.25 -14.60 -52.94
CA ASP A 7 3.96 -15.19 -51.79
C ASP A 7 3.78 -14.36 -50.50
N PRO A 8 3.51 -14.99 -49.34
CA PRO A 8 3.24 -14.33 -48.06
C PRO A 8 4.43 -14.43 -47.09
N LYS A 9 4.65 -13.43 -46.22
CA LYS A 9 5.10 -13.56 -44.81
C LYS A 9 5.66 -12.24 -44.26
N MET A 10 4.93 -11.59 -43.36
CA MET A 10 5.50 -11.05 -42.13
C MET A 10 4.39 -10.83 -41.07
N ARG A 11 3.90 -11.93 -40.47
CA ARG A 11 3.16 -11.84 -39.21
C ARG A 11 4.17 -11.69 -38.09
N ALA A 12 4.41 -10.45 -37.64
CA ALA A 12 5.10 -10.19 -36.39
C ALA A 12 4.19 -10.65 -35.23
N GLY A 13 4.58 -11.75 -34.59
CA GLY A 13 3.89 -12.29 -33.43
C GLY A 13 3.98 -11.33 -32.25
N ALA A 14 2.84 -10.76 -31.86
CA ALA A 14 2.70 -10.09 -30.57
C ALA A 14 2.87 -11.12 -29.45
N ARG A 15 4.09 -11.18 -28.92
CA ARG A 15 4.46 -12.01 -27.77
C ARG A 15 3.77 -11.43 -26.53
N ARG A 16 2.59 -11.96 -26.18
CA ARG A 16 1.96 -11.71 -24.87
C ARG A 16 2.95 -12.12 -23.78
N ARG A 17 3.57 -11.14 -23.11
CA ARG A 17 4.35 -11.34 -21.89
C ARG A 17 3.56 -10.77 -20.72
N GLY A 18 3.40 -11.57 -19.66
CA GLY A 18 3.12 -11.07 -18.32
C GLY A 18 1.65 -11.12 -17.87
N ALA A 19 1.05 -12.30 -17.81
CA ALA A 19 0.13 -12.57 -16.69
C ALA A 19 1.03 -12.84 -15.48
N ALA A 20 1.05 -11.92 -14.52
CA ALA A 20 1.71 -12.14 -13.24
C ALA A 20 1.07 -13.37 -12.58
N VAL A 21 1.92 -14.24 -12.03
CA VAL A 21 1.52 -15.44 -11.29
C VAL A 21 0.84 -14.98 -10.02
N ALA A 22 -0.50 -14.99 -10.00
CA ALA A 22 -1.24 -14.96 -8.75
C ALA A 22 -0.84 -16.21 -7.96
N GLY A 23 -0.44 -16.03 -6.70
CA GLY A 23 -0.29 -17.15 -5.79
C GLY A 23 -1.62 -17.89 -5.68
N GLU A 24 -1.55 -19.22 -5.62
CA GLU A 24 -2.70 -20.09 -5.40
C GLU A 24 -3.27 -19.80 -4.00
N GLY A 25 -4.23 -18.86 -3.91
CA GLY A 25 -4.89 -18.49 -2.63
C GLY A 25 -5.35 -17.04 -2.46
N ASP A 26 -4.93 -16.08 -3.30
CA ASP A 26 -5.31 -14.67 -3.09
C ASP A 26 -6.71 -14.38 -3.61
N SER A 27 -7.67 -14.13 -2.71
CA SER A 27 -9.00 -13.64 -3.04
C SER A 27 -8.99 -12.12 -3.19
N TYR A 28 -9.32 -11.63 -4.39
CA TYR A 28 -9.48 -10.21 -4.67
C TYR A 28 -10.96 -9.83 -4.63
N GLY A 29 -11.26 -8.66 -4.06
CA GLY A 29 -12.52 -7.98 -4.30
C GLY A 29 -12.54 -7.33 -5.69
N VAL A 30 -13.74 -7.09 -6.22
CA VAL A 30 -13.94 -6.50 -7.55
C VAL A 30 -14.88 -5.31 -7.44
N LEU A 31 -14.45 -4.14 -7.94
CA LEU A 31 -15.30 -2.96 -8.08
C LEU A 31 -16.40 -3.20 -9.12
N PRO A 32 -17.63 -2.68 -8.92
CA PRO A 32 -18.70 -2.82 -9.88
C PRO A 32 -18.36 -2.14 -11.22
N ARG A 33 -19.13 -2.48 -12.27
CA ARG A 33 -19.09 -1.79 -13.56
C ARG A 33 -20.53 -1.51 -14.03
N PRO A 34 -20.90 -0.25 -14.31
CA PRO A 34 -20.09 0.97 -14.18
C PRO A 34 -19.72 1.28 -12.71
N CYS A 35 -18.65 2.05 -12.51
CA CYS A 35 -18.11 2.41 -11.19
C CYS A 35 -18.12 3.93 -10.99
N HIS A 36 -18.46 4.41 -9.79
CA HIS A 36 -18.45 5.82 -9.42
C HIS A 36 -17.32 6.09 -8.40
N ALA A 37 -16.36 6.94 -8.77
CA ALA A 37 -15.18 7.23 -7.97
C ALA A 37 -15.11 8.71 -7.55
N LEU A 38 -14.91 8.95 -6.25
CA LEU A 38 -14.52 10.27 -5.75
C LEU A 38 -13.00 10.40 -5.81
N VAL A 39 -12.51 11.37 -6.58
CA VAL A 39 -11.07 11.64 -6.75
C VAL A 39 -10.67 12.82 -5.88
N LEU A 40 -9.89 12.56 -4.83
CA LEU A 40 -9.29 13.56 -3.96
C LEU A 40 -7.91 13.91 -4.50
N LEU A 41 -7.75 15.13 -5.02
CA LEU A 41 -6.56 15.55 -5.76
C LEU A 41 -5.92 16.77 -5.11
N ASN A 42 -4.62 16.71 -4.83
CA ASN A 42 -3.85 17.89 -4.43
C ASN A 42 -3.08 18.44 -5.64
N PRO A 43 -3.42 19.63 -6.17
CA PRO A 43 -2.80 20.17 -7.38
C PRO A 43 -1.32 20.52 -7.15
N GLN A 44 -0.95 20.86 -5.91
CA GLN A 44 0.40 21.23 -5.51
C GLN A 44 1.29 20.02 -5.14
N SER A 45 0.79 18.79 -5.31
CA SER A 45 1.59 17.60 -5.04
C SER A 45 2.73 17.42 -6.02
N GLY A 46 3.87 16.96 -5.50
CA GLY A 46 5.04 16.63 -6.31
C GLY A 46 5.58 17.84 -7.07
N SER A 47 5.55 17.76 -8.40
CA SER A 47 5.98 18.85 -9.29
C SER A 47 4.88 19.84 -9.64
N GLY A 48 3.75 19.85 -8.91
CA GLY A 48 2.63 20.78 -9.15
C GLY A 48 1.82 20.48 -10.41
N ARG A 49 1.86 19.23 -10.91
CA ARG A 49 1.21 18.81 -12.17
C ARG A 49 0.15 17.74 -11.96
N ALA A 50 -0.30 17.51 -10.74
CA ALA A 50 -1.23 16.42 -10.45
C ALA A 50 -2.54 16.58 -11.24
N LEU A 51 -3.05 17.81 -11.38
CA LEU A 51 -4.26 18.07 -12.16
C LEU A 51 -4.05 17.84 -13.67
N ASP A 52 -2.95 18.32 -14.23
CA ASP A 52 -2.62 18.11 -15.64
C ASP A 52 -2.43 16.62 -15.96
N ASP A 53 -1.69 15.91 -15.10
CA ASP A 53 -1.43 14.48 -15.26
C ASP A 53 -2.74 13.67 -15.05
N PHE A 54 -3.69 14.15 -14.23
CA PHE A 54 -5.02 13.55 -14.12
C PHE A 54 -5.78 13.67 -15.44
N GLN A 55 -5.91 14.88 -15.98
CA GLN A 55 -6.66 15.14 -17.22
C GLN A 55 -6.03 14.45 -18.43
N ALA A 56 -4.70 14.42 -18.52
CA ALA A 56 -3.99 13.89 -19.68
C ALA A 56 -3.84 12.36 -19.68
N VAL A 57 -3.79 11.73 -18.50
CA VAL A 57 -3.47 10.29 -18.38
C VAL A 57 -4.58 9.52 -17.67
N VAL A 58 -4.98 9.98 -16.49
CA VAL A 58 -5.88 9.21 -15.61
C VAL A 58 -7.31 9.22 -16.16
N GLN A 59 -7.85 10.40 -16.43
CA GLN A 59 -9.24 10.58 -16.84
C GLN A 59 -9.60 9.80 -18.11
N PRO A 60 -8.79 9.81 -19.20
CA PRO A 60 -9.07 8.99 -20.38
C PRO A 60 -9.07 7.49 -20.09
N MET A 61 -8.12 7.01 -19.28
CA MET A 61 -8.04 5.58 -18.92
C MET A 61 -9.25 5.13 -18.09
N LEU A 62 -9.72 5.97 -17.16
CA LEU A 62 -10.90 5.68 -16.35
C LEU A 62 -12.19 5.73 -17.16
N ALA A 63 -12.30 6.65 -18.12
CA ALA A 63 -13.44 6.72 -19.04
C ALA A 63 -13.57 5.44 -19.89
N GLU A 64 -12.47 4.94 -20.47
CA GLU A 64 -12.43 3.67 -21.21
C GLU A 64 -12.73 2.44 -20.34
N ALA A 65 -12.64 2.59 -19.02
CA ALA A 65 -12.90 1.55 -18.05
C ALA A 65 -14.32 1.64 -17.45
N ASP A 66 -15.22 2.50 -17.94
CA ASP A 66 -16.54 2.72 -17.34
C ASP A 66 -16.46 3.13 -15.85
N ILE A 67 -15.45 3.93 -15.50
CA ILE A 67 -15.27 4.52 -14.16
C ILE A 67 -15.58 6.02 -14.25
N ALA A 68 -16.78 6.40 -13.85
CA ALA A 68 -17.20 7.79 -13.71
C ALA A 68 -16.47 8.43 -12.53
N THR A 69 -15.96 9.65 -12.72
CA THR A 69 -15.16 10.34 -11.69
C THR A 69 -15.78 11.67 -11.30
N THR A 70 -15.79 11.96 -10.00
CA THR A 70 -16.03 13.30 -9.45
C THR A 70 -14.75 13.78 -8.80
N VAL A 71 -14.22 14.92 -9.23
CA VAL A 71 -12.93 15.44 -8.74
C VAL A 71 -13.17 16.47 -7.64
N PHE A 72 -12.55 16.25 -6.49
CA PHE A 72 -12.45 17.19 -5.39
C PHE A 72 -11.00 17.65 -5.26
N VAL A 73 -10.77 18.92 -5.55
CA VAL A 73 -9.45 19.55 -5.49
C VAL A 73 -9.23 20.07 -4.07
N THR A 74 -8.14 19.63 -3.42
CA THR A 74 -7.78 20.08 -2.08
C THR A 74 -7.01 21.40 -2.15
N GLU A 75 -7.18 22.22 -1.13
CA GLU A 75 -6.71 23.62 -1.12
C GLU A 75 -5.78 23.92 0.05
N ARG A 76 -5.85 23.12 1.11
CA ARG A 76 -5.11 23.30 2.37
C ARG A 76 -4.87 21.96 3.05
N ALA A 77 -3.97 21.96 4.03
CA ALA A 77 -3.79 20.83 4.93
C ALA A 77 -5.13 20.46 5.61
N HIS A 78 -5.35 19.17 5.80
CA HIS A 78 -6.56 18.60 6.41
C HIS A 78 -7.86 18.79 5.60
N HIS A 79 -7.82 19.36 4.38
CA HIS A 79 -9.03 19.51 3.58
C HIS A 79 -9.59 18.15 3.13
N ALA A 80 -8.72 17.20 2.78
CA ALA A 80 -9.18 15.84 2.43
C ALA A 80 -9.72 15.11 3.65
N HIS A 81 -9.08 15.28 4.80
CA HIS A 81 -9.52 14.72 6.08
C HIS A 81 -10.96 15.14 6.40
N GLU A 82 -11.24 16.44 6.42
CA GLU A 82 -12.56 16.99 6.69
C GLU A 82 -13.58 16.53 5.63
N LYS A 83 -13.19 16.57 4.35
CA LYS A 83 -14.06 16.13 3.25
C LYS A 83 -14.54 14.70 3.47
N VAL A 84 -13.64 13.73 3.69
CA VAL A 84 -14.05 12.32 3.84
C VAL A 84 -14.73 12.02 5.17
N ARG A 85 -14.43 12.78 6.23
CA ARG A 85 -15.14 12.69 7.50
C ARG A 85 -16.61 13.02 7.31
N ASP A 86 -16.92 14.05 6.53
CA ASP A 86 -18.28 14.59 6.40
C ASP A 86 -19.01 14.07 5.14
N GLU A 87 -18.35 13.26 4.30
CA GLU A 87 -18.90 12.76 3.02
C GLU A 87 -19.97 11.67 3.19
N ASP A 88 -20.97 11.67 2.31
CA ASP A 88 -21.83 10.49 2.11
C ASP A 88 -21.11 9.44 1.25
N LEU A 89 -20.45 8.49 1.91
CA LEU A 89 -19.70 7.41 1.26
C LEU A 89 -20.58 6.40 0.50
N SER A 90 -21.91 6.46 0.64
CA SER A 90 -22.82 5.58 -0.11
C SER A 90 -22.89 5.93 -1.59
N GLN A 91 -22.52 7.16 -1.96
CA GLN A 91 -22.53 7.67 -3.33
C GLN A 91 -21.36 7.16 -4.19
N TRP A 92 -20.34 6.57 -3.54
CA TRP A 92 -19.06 6.26 -4.17
C TRP A 92 -18.76 4.77 -4.05
N ASP A 93 -18.34 4.11 -5.11
CA ASP A 93 -17.86 2.72 -5.04
C ASP A 93 -16.42 2.66 -4.51
N THR A 94 -15.64 3.71 -4.73
CA THR A 94 -14.22 3.79 -4.35
C THR A 94 -13.78 5.25 -4.15
N LEU A 95 -12.78 5.44 -3.29
CA LEU A 95 -12.10 6.74 -3.13
C LEU A 95 -10.71 6.66 -3.77
N VAL A 96 -10.43 7.58 -4.67
CA VAL A 96 -9.15 7.65 -5.39
C VAL A 96 -8.37 8.87 -4.89
N VAL A 97 -7.19 8.65 -4.33
CA VAL A 97 -6.32 9.71 -3.82
C VAL A 97 -5.18 9.94 -4.82
N MET A 98 -5.19 11.09 -5.49
CA MET A 98 -4.13 11.48 -6.43
C MET A 98 -3.21 12.53 -5.82
N SER A 99 -2.12 12.06 -5.23
CA SER A 99 -1.17 12.87 -4.46
C SER A 99 0.07 12.03 -4.07
N GLY A 100 0.76 12.37 -2.97
CA GLY A 100 1.66 11.46 -2.28
C GLY A 100 1.00 10.78 -1.08
N ASP A 101 1.79 10.01 -0.33
CA ASP A 101 1.35 9.23 0.83
C ASP A 101 0.63 10.09 1.91
N GLY A 102 1.02 11.37 2.05
CA GLY A 102 0.45 12.28 3.05
C GLY A 102 -1.05 12.59 2.86
N LEU A 103 -1.54 12.64 1.62
CA LEU A 103 -2.98 12.90 1.40
C LEU A 103 -3.81 11.65 1.71
N LEU A 104 -3.27 10.46 1.42
CA LEU A 104 -3.93 9.21 1.82
C LEU A 104 -3.94 9.08 3.35
N PHE A 105 -2.90 9.58 4.04
CA PHE A 105 -2.87 9.62 5.50
C PHE A 105 -4.01 10.49 6.05
N GLU A 106 -4.26 11.67 5.48
CA GLU A 106 -5.41 12.50 5.82
C GLU A 106 -6.74 11.76 5.58
N VAL A 107 -6.88 11.08 4.45
CA VAL A 107 -8.10 10.33 4.11
C VAL A 107 -8.36 9.20 5.11
N VAL A 108 -7.36 8.37 5.39
CA VAL A 108 -7.52 7.25 6.34
C VAL A 108 -7.89 7.75 7.72
N ASN A 109 -7.24 8.80 8.22
CA ASN A 109 -7.55 9.34 9.55
C ASN A 109 -8.92 10.03 9.57
N GLY A 110 -9.32 10.72 8.51
CA GLY A 110 -10.66 11.30 8.38
C GLY A 110 -11.76 10.24 8.40
N LEU A 111 -11.57 9.11 7.72
CA LEU A 111 -12.49 7.96 7.77
C LEU A 111 -12.56 7.32 9.15
N MET A 112 -11.42 7.20 9.83
CA MET A 112 -11.33 6.61 11.17
C MET A 112 -11.92 7.50 12.28
N GLU A 113 -12.09 8.81 12.04
CA GLU A 113 -12.75 9.74 12.95
C GLU A 113 -14.28 9.70 12.86
N ARG A 114 -14.84 9.02 11.85
CA ARG A 114 -16.29 8.95 11.68
C ARG A 114 -16.95 8.05 12.73
N PRO A 115 -18.21 8.36 13.12
CA PRO A 115 -18.98 7.46 13.98
C PRO A 115 -19.17 6.05 13.40
N ASP A 116 -19.30 5.96 12.07
CA ASP A 116 -19.49 4.73 11.29
C ASP A 116 -18.17 4.17 10.71
N TRP A 117 -17.02 4.49 11.32
CA TRP A 117 -15.68 4.15 10.81
C TRP A 117 -15.51 2.69 10.38
N LYS A 118 -16.18 1.73 11.06
CA LYS A 118 -16.12 0.29 10.73
C LYS A 118 -16.65 -0.02 9.34
N GLU A 119 -17.70 0.66 8.92
CA GLU A 119 -18.26 0.52 7.58
C GLU A 119 -17.53 1.43 6.59
N ALA A 120 -17.18 2.65 7.00
CA ALA A 120 -16.42 3.59 6.18
C ALA A 120 -15.08 3.00 5.70
N MET A 121 -14.36 2.28 6.57
CA MET A 121 -13.08 1.63 6.23
C MET A 121 -13.21 0.42 5.30
N LYS A 122 -14.42 -0.10 5.08
CA LYS A 122 -14.65 -1.13 4.04
C LYS A 122 -14.67 -0.51 2.64
N LYS A 123 -14.78 0.82 2.51
CA LYS A 123 -14.73 1.50 1.23
C LYS A 123 -13.34 1.29 0.60
N PRO A 124 -13.26 0.73 -0.62
CA PRO A 124 -11.98 0.60 -1.31
C PRO A 124 -11.28 1.96 -1.48
N LEU A 125 -9.99 1.98 -1.16
CA LEU A 125 -9.13 3.14 -1.35
C LEU A 125 -8.12 2.84 -2.45
N CYS A 126 -7.91 3.80 -3.35
CA CYS A 126 -6.90 3.75 -4.39
C CYS A 126 -5.93 4.91 -4.22
N ILE A 127 -4.64 4.66 -4.44
CA ILE A 127 -3.62 5.72 -4.51
C ILE A 127 -3.07 5.82 -5.93
N LEU A 128 -3.11 7.03 -6.48
CA LEU A 128 -2.47 7.38 -7.74
C LEU A 128 -1.31 8.35 -7.45
N PRO A 129 -0.08 8.03 -7.91
CA PRO A 129 1.11 8.81 -7.56
C PRO A 129 1.12 10.17 -8.27
N GLY A 130 0.91 11.23 -7.51
CA GLY A 130 1.11 12.63 -7.91
C GLY A 130 2.13 13.36 -7.03
N GLY A 131 2.65 12.73 -5.97
CA GLY A 131 3.55 13.32 -4.99
C GLY A 131 5.05 13.05 -5.24
N SER A 132 5.88 13.58 -4.34
CA SER A 132 7.33 13.28 -4.29
C SER A 132 7.64 11.98 -3.54
N GLY A 133 6.79 11.60 -2.58
CA GLY A 133 6.80 10.32 -1.87
C GLY A 133 5.53 9.55 -2.23
N ASN A 134 5.69 8.40 -2.90
CA ASN A 134 4.61 7.53 -3.36
C ASN A 134 4.90 6.08 -2.99
N ALA A 135 5.33 5.86 -1.74
CA ALA A 135 5.82 4.57 -1.29
C ALA A 135 4.72 3.50 -1.38
N LEU A 136 3.47 3.82 -1.00
CA LEU A 136 2.38 2.84 -1.14
C LEU A 136 2.09 2.52 -2.60
N ALA A 137 2.05 3.52 -3.49
CA ALA A 137 1.82 3.30 -4.91
C ALA A 137 2.94 2.44 -5.53
N ALA A 138 4.20 2.67 -5.14
CA ALA A 138 5.35 1.87 -5.55
C ALA A 138 5.25 0.42 -5.04
N SER A 139 4.82 0.21 -3.79
CA SER A 139 4.58 -1.12 -3.22
C SER A 139 3.47 -1.85 -3.97
N ILE A 140 2.32 -1.21 -4.23
CA ILE A 140 1.22 -1.81 -5.00
C ILE A 140 1.67 -2.20 -6.41
N ASN A 141 2.43 -1.32 -7.09
CA ASN A 141 3.00 -1.62 -8.39
C ASN A 141 3.90 -2.87 -8.36
N TYR A 142 4.76 -2.99 -7.34
CA TYR A 142 5.62 -4.16 -7.14
C TYR A 142 4.80 -5.43 -6.90
N TYR A 143 3.81 -5.41 -5.99
CA TYR A 143 2.96 -6.56 -5.71
C TYR A 143 2.10 -6.98 -6.91
N ALA A 144 1.75 -6.03 -7.78
CA ALA A 144 1.07 -6.32 -9.04
C ALA A 144 2.00 -6.93 -10.13
N GLY A 145 3.28 -7.14 -9.82
CA GLY A 145 4.25 -7.79 -10.70
C GLY A 145 4.85 -6.89 -11.79
N TYR A 146 4.76 -5.56 -11.61
CA TYR A 146 5.38 -4.60 -12.53
C TYR A 146 6.81 -4.27 -12.10
N ASP A 147 7.63 -3.87 -13.08
CA ASP A 147 8.98 -3.36 -12.83
C ASP A 147 8.94 -2.12 -11.92
N HIS A 148 10.03 -1.91 -11.18
CA HIS A 148 10.22 -0.69 -10.39
C HIS A 148 10.33 0.52 -11.33
N VAL A 149 9.26 1.32 -11.36
CA VAL A 149 9.16 2.53 -12.20
C VAL A 149 8.79 3.74 -11.36
N ALA A 150 9.03 4.94 -11.90
CA ALA A 150 8.73 6.20 -11.25
C ALA A 150 7.97 7.16 -12.20
N LYS A 151 7.46 8.26 -11.62
CA LYS A 151 6.79 9.35 -12.36
C LYS A 151 5.61 8.82 -13.19
N LYS A 152 5.46 9.30 -14.43
CA LYS A 152 4.34 8.96 -15.32
C LYS A 152 4.17 7.45 -15.53
N LYS A 153 5.25 6.67 -15.61
CA LYS A 153 5.14 5.21 -15.75
C LYS A 153 4.48 4.55 -14.54
N LEU A 154 4.84 5.01 -13.33
CA LEU A 154 4.19 4.53 -12.11
C LEU A 154 2.71 4.95 -12.08
N LEU A 155 2.41 6.20 -12.46
CA LEU A 155 1.04 6.69 -12.57
C LEU A 155 0.20 5.83 -13.54
N THR A 156 0.72 5.55 -14.73
CA THR A 156 0.05 4.70 -15.71
C THR A 156 -0.18 3.28 -15.19
N ASN A 157 0.81 2.68 -14.53
CA ASN A 157 0.66 1.34 -13.95
C ASN A 157 -0.40 1.31 -12.85
N CYS A 158 -0.36 2.25 -11.89
CA CYS A 158 -1.35 2.34 -10.82
C CYS A 158 -2.76 2.63 -11.36
N THR A 159 -2.87 3.48 -12.38
CA THR A 159 -4.16 3.76 -13.06
C THR A 159 -4.68 2.51 -13.75
N PHE A 160 -3.81 1.74 -14.41
CA PHE A 160 -4.22 0.49 -15.05
C PHE A 160 -4.65 -0.57 -14.02
N ILE A 161 -4.03 -0.62 -12.84
CA ILE A 161 -4.48 -1.46 -11.72
C ILE A 161 -5.88 -1.04 -11.27
N LEU A 162 -6.14 0.25 -11.10
CA LEU A 162 -7.49 0.77 -10.81
C LEU A 162 -8.48 0.40 -11.91
N CYS A 163 -8.09 0.50 -13.19
CA CYS A 163 -8.95 0.12 -14.32
C CYS A 163 -9.34 -1.36 -14.29
N LYS A 164 -8.52 -2.27 -13.71
CA LYS A 164 -8.90 -3.67 -13.50
C LYS A 164 -9.96 -3.84 -12.39
N GLY A 165 -10.08 -2.86 -11.50
CA GLY A 165 -11.07 -2.86 -10.41
C GLY A 165 -10.80 -3.90 -9.32
N LEU A 166 -9.61 -4.51 -9.28
CA LEU A 166 -9.26 -5.49 -8.25
C LEU A 166 -8.76 -4.76 -6.99
N TYR A 167 -9.25 -5.17 -5.83
CA TYR A 167 -8.78 -4.66 -4.54
C TYR A 167 -8.54 -5.80 -3.54
N THR A 168 -7.71 -5.54 -2.55
CA THR A 168 -7.39 -6.49 -1.47
C THR A 168 -7.33 -5.76 -0.14
N GLN A 169 -7.38 -6.50 0.96
CA GLN A 169 -7.25 -5.94 2.30
C GLN A 169 -5.80 -5.52 2.57
N MET A 170 -5.64 -4.50 3.41
CA MET A 170 -4.34 -3.99 3.82
C MET A 170 -4.34 -3.74 5.32
N ASP A 171 -3.24 -4.09 5.97
CA ASP A 171 -3.07 -3.86 7.39
C ASP A 171 -2.97 -2.36 7.71
N LEU A 172 -3.47 -2.00 8.89
CA LEU A 172 -3.40 -0.64 9.42
C LEU A 172 -2.82 -0.66 10.85
N VAL A 173 -1.91 0.25 11.12
CA VAL A 173 -1.28 0.40 12.44
C VAL A 173 -1.98 1.51 13.21
N SER A 174 -2.48 1.19 14.41
CA SER A 174 -2.99 2.18 15.37
C SER A 174 -1.84 2.69 16.23
N LEU A 175 -1.59 3.99 16.21
CA LEU A 175 -0.55 4.67 16.96
C LEU A 175 -1.19 5.50 18.08
N SER A 176 -0.68 5.33 19.30
CA SER A 176 -1.10 6.10 20.48
C SER A 176 0.12 6.78 21.10
N THR A 177 0.00 8.06 21.39
CA THR A 177 1.07 8.86 21.98
C THR A 177 0.87 9.03 23.49
N ALA A 178 1.94 9.37 24.21
CA ALA A 178 1.87 9.70 25.64
C ALA A 178 0.91 10.86 25.95
N SER A 179 0.66 11.76 24.98
CA SER A 179 -0.31 12.86 25.11
C SER A 179 -1.77 12.42 25.05
N GLY A 180 -2.04 11.13 24.82
CA GLY A 180 -3.39 10.59 24.63
C GLY A 180 -3.91 10.71 23.19
N LYS A 181 -3.19 11.38 22.28
CA LYS A 181 -3.55 11.41 20.85
C LYS A 181 -3.40 10.04 20.22
N ARG A 182 -4.39 9.65 19.42
CA ARG A 182 -4.42 8.42 18.62
C ARG A 182 -4.55 8.78 17.14
N PHE A 183 -3.81 8.08 16.28
CA PHE A 183 -3.87 8.21 14.83
C PHE A 183 -3.47 6.89 14.16
N PHE A 184 -3.68 6.79 12.85
CA PHE A 184 -3.50 5.56 12.10
C PHE A 184 -2.48 5.73 10.98
N SER A 185 -1.67 4.70 10.76
CA SER A 185 -0.67 4.65 9.69
C SER A 185 -0.85 3.39 8.85
N PHE A 186 -0.80 3.55 7.53
CA PHE A 186 -0.86 2.44 6.57
C PHE A 186 0.53 2.01 6.07
N LEU A 187 1.55 2.85 6.21
CA LEU A 187 2.87 2.59 5.61
C LEU A 187 3.93 2.29 6.66
N GLY A 188 4.01 3.11 7.69
CA GLY A 188 5.04 2.98 8.71
C GLY A 188 5.07 4.15 9.67
N PHE A 189 5.90 3.99 10.69
CA PHE A 189 6.25 5.01 11.66
C PHE A 189 7.78 5.03 11.75
N GLY A 190 8.37 6.23 11.65
CA GLY A 190 9.81 6.44 11.73
C GLY A 190 10.20 7.13 13.03
N TRP A 191 11.36 6.76 13.57
CA TRP A 191 12.07 7.51 14.61
C TRP A 191 13.57 7.56 14.31
N GLY A 192 14.20 8.68 14.66
CA GLY A 192 15.63 8.89 14.48
C GLY A 192 16.01 9.29 13.06
N PHE A 193 17.06 8.68 12.52
CA PHE A 193 17.69 9.10 11.26
C PHE A 193 16.72 9.27 10.09
N ILE A 194 15.81 8.30 9.88
CA ILE A 194 14.85 8.35 8.77
C ILE A 194 13.89 9.54 8.93
N SER A 195 13.40 9.78 10.15
CA SER A 195 12.53 10.92 10.44
C SER A 195 13.23 12.25 10.23
N ASP A 196 14.51 12.34 10.59
CA ASP A 196 15.30 13.55 10.34
C ASP A 196 15.50 13.79 8.85
N VAL A 197 15.73 12.74 8.05
CA VAL A 197 15.79 12.86 6.58
C VAL A 197 14.45 13.36 6.03
N ASP A 198 13.34 12.82 6.50
CA ASP A 198 12.00 13.25 6.07
C ASP A 198 11.78 14.73 6.38
N ILE A 199 12.04 15.16 7.62
CA ILE A 199 11.87 16.55 8.08
C ILE A 199 12.83 17.50 7.36
N ASP A 200 14.13 17.21 7.35
CA ASP A 200 15.16 18.09 6.78
C ASP A 200 15.06 18.19 5.26
N SER A 201 14.47 17.20 4.59
CA SER A 201 14.31 17.24 3.14
C SER A 201 13.08 18.02 2.66
N GLU A 202 12.17 18.43 3.54
CA GLU A 202 10.98 19.21 3.16
C GLU A 202 11.32 20.57 2.55
N LYS A 203 12.39 21.24 3.00
CA LYS A 203 12.89 22.47 2.35
C LYS A 203 13.36 22.25 0.90
N TYR A 204 13.59 21.00 0.50
CA TYR A 204 13.99 20.62 -0.85
C TYR A 204 12.85 19.99 -1.65
N ARG A 205 11.58 20.23 -1.28
CA ARG A 205 10.41 19.64 -1.94
C ARG A 205 10.38 19.86 -3.46
N TRP A 206 10.93 20.99 -3.92
CA TRP A 206 11.10 21.32 -5.34
C TRP A 206 11.99 20.33 -6.12
N LEU A 207 12.85 19.55 -5.45
CA LEU A 207 13.66 18.48 -6.06
C LEU A 207 12.87 17.19 -6.31
N GLY A 208 11.58 17.13 -5.94
CA GLY A 208 10.80 15.92 -6.05
C GLY A 208 11.38 14.79 -5.19
N SER A 209 11.46 13.57 -5.73
CA SER A 209 11.98 12.40 -5.00
C SER A 209 13.48 12.48 -4.68
N ALA A 210 14.26 13.29 -5.41
CA ALA A 210 15.69 13.43 -5.16
C ALA A 210 16.01 14.09 -3.80
N ARG A 211 15.01 14.78 -3.20
CA ARG A 211 15.12 15.38 -1.87
C ARG A 211 15.53 14.35 -0.80
N PHE A 212 15.07 13.11 -0.92
CA PHE A 212 15.36 12.07 0.07
C PHE A 212 16.83 11.64 0.01
N THR A 213 17.40 11.55 -1.20
CA THR A 213 18.83 11.27 -1.37
C THR A 213 19.68 12.40 -0.81
N LEU A 214 19.34 13.66 -1.12
CA LEU A 214 20.05 14.83 -0.60
C LEU A 214 19.94 14.93 0.93
N GLY A 215 18.74 14.75 1.48
CA GLY A 215 18.49 14.72 2.92
C GLY A 215 19.31 13.63 3.60
N THR A 216 19.35 12.42 3.02
CA THR A 216 20.16 11.31 3.52
C THR A 216 21.64 11.68 3.59
N LEU A 217 22.21 12.25 2.53
CA LEU A 217 23.61 12.67 2.51
C LEU A 217 23.89 13.76 3.56
N GLN A 218 22.98 14.73 3.72
CA GLN A 218 23.10 15.79 4.71
C GLN A 218 23.06 15.23 6.15
N CYS A 219 22.14 14.32 6.45
CA CYS A 219 22.03 13.68 7.75
C CYS A 219 23.21 12.74 8.02
N LEU A 220 23.73 12.03 7.01
CA LEU A 220 24.93 11.18 7.14
C LEU A 220 26.17 11.99 7.51
N ALA A 221 26.34 13.18 6.92
CA ALA A 221 27.44 14.08 7.26
C ALA A 221 27.37 14.60 8.71
N LYS A 222 26.19 14.56 9.34
CA LYS A 222 25.94 14.99 10.72
C LYS A 222 25.27 13.87 11.52
N LEU A 223 25.81 12.65 11.42
CA LEU A 223 25.18 11.48 12.01
C LEU A 223 25.01 11.65 13.52
N ARG A 224 23.76 11.51 13.99
CA ARG A 224 23.36 11.62 15.39
C ARG A 224 22.99 10.25 15.95
N VAL A 225 23.21 10.08 17.26
CA VAL A 225 22.71 8.94 18.03
C VAL A 225 21.46 9.40 18.78
N TYR A 226 20.40 8.60 18.69
CA TYR A 226 19.13 8.87 19.35
C TYR A 226 18.97 7.87 20.50
N HIS A 227 18.71 8.38 21.70
CA HIS A 227 18.47 7.55 22.88
C HIS A 227 16.98 7.25 23.02
N GLY A 228 16.64 5.96 23.12
CA GLY A 228 15.25 5.50 23.26
C GLY A 228 15.19 4.06 23.74
N ARG A 229 14.00 3.64 24.20
CA ARG A 229 13.72 2.25 24.59
C ARG A 229 12.67 1.67 23.64
N LEU A 230 12.99 0.56 23.00
CA LEU A 230 12.07 -0.19 22.15
C LEU A 230 11.67 -1.49 22.86
N SER A 231 10.37 -1.71 22.94
CA SER A 231 9.77 -2.99 23.34
C SER A 231 8.81 -3.41 22.25
N TYR A 232 8.80 -4.68 21.88
CA TYR A 232 7.89 -5.22 20.86
C TYR A 232 7.39 -6.61 21.26
N LEU A 233 6.20 -6.97 20.80
CA LEU A 233 5.64 -8.30 20.94
C LEU A 233 5.90 -9.06 19.62
N PRO A 234 6.75 -10.10 19.59
CA PRO A 234 6.97 -10.90 18.40
C PRO A 234 5.70 -11.69 18.04
N ILE A 235 5.51 -11.96 16.75
CA ILE A 235 4.48 -12.90 16.29
C ILE A 235 4.84 -14.27 16.86
N SER A 236 3.95 -14.84 17.67
CA SER A 236 4.08 -16.23 18.10
C SER A 236 3.95 -17.12 16.87
N ALA A 237 4.97 -17.91 16.55
CA ALA A 237 4.81 -18.99 15.59
C ALA A 237 3.76 -19.95 16.15
N GLU A 238 2.61 -20.07 15.50
CA GLU A 238 1.63 -21.06 15.90
C GLU A 238 2.31 -22.44 15.92
N GLN A 239 2.40 -23.03 17.11
CA GLN A 239 2.78 -24.42 17.25
C GLN A 239 1.64 -25.22 16.61
N GLY A 240 1.95 -25.90 15.50
CA GLY A 240 0.96 -26.53 14.63
C GLY A 240 -0.14 -27.26 15.39
N SER A 241 -1.34 -26.67 15.40
CA SER A 241 -2.55 -27.41 15.69
C SER A 241 -2.82 -28.32 14.49
N SER A 242 -2.72 -29.63 14.72
CA SER A 242 -3.14 -30.67 13.77
C SER A 242 -4.51 -30.30 13.18
N PRO A 243 -4.73 -30.38 11.86
CA PRO A 243 -6.01 -30.03 11.28
C PRO A 243 -7.09 -30.95 11.85
N ALA A 244 -8.11 -30.34 12.45
CA ALA A 244 -9.35 -31.04 12.80
C ALA A 244 -9.92 -31.73 11.55
N PRO A 245 -10.59 -32.90 11.68
CA PRO A 245 -11.15 -33.61 10.54
C PRO A 245 -12.14 -32.67 9.83
N ARG A 246 -11.85 -32.33 8.58
CA ARG A 246 -12.78 -31.57 7.74
C ARG A 246 -13.88 -32.51 7.29
N ASP A 247 -15.12 -32.20 7.63
CA ASP A 247 -16.29 -32.79 6.97
C ASP A 247 -16.24 -32.50 5.46
N ALA A 248 -16.65 -33.47 4.66
CA ALA A 248 -16.55 -33.42 3.20
C ALA A 248 -17.37 -32.25 2.61
N PRO A 249 -16.82 -31.44 1.69
CA PRO A 249 -17.58 -30.36 1.06
C PRO A 249 -18.59 -30.90 0.04
N ALA A 250 -19.83 -30.42 0.14
CA ALA A 250 -20.89 -30.64 -0.84
C ALA A 250 -20.57 -29.94 -2.19
N PRO A 251 -21.02 -30.48 -3.34
CA PRO A 251 -20.62 -29.99 -4.65
C PRO A 251 -21.34 -28.68 -5.00
N VAL A 252 -20.57 -27.65 -5.36
CA VAL A 252 -21.07 -26.38 -5.93
C VAL A 252 -20.74 -26.36 -7.42
N THR A 253 -21.74 -26.05 -8.24
CA THR A 253 -21.72 -26.04 -9.71
C THR A 253 -20.96 -24.84 -10.26
N ASN A 254 -19.84 -25.08 -10.97
CA ASN A 254 -19.08 -24.05 -11.66
C ASN A 254 -19.67 -23.73 -13.05
N GLY A 255 -19.91 -22.45 -13.32
CA GLY A 255 -20.08 -21.93 -14.68
C GLY A 255 -18.78 -22.10 -15.48
N HIS A 256 -18.91 -22.62 -16.71
CA HIS A 256 -17.80 -22.96 -17.59
C HIS A 256 -17.19 -21.73 -18.29
N ILE A 257 -15.86 -21.62 -18.26
CA ILE A 257 -15.07 -20.85 -19.24
C ILE A 257 -14.44 -21.88 -20.21
N PRO A 258 -14.53 -21.74 -21.55
CA PRO A 258 -14.00 -22.74 -22.48
C PRO A 258 -12.46 -22.78 -22.48
N GLN A 259 -11.88 -23.97 -22.31
CA GLN A 259 -10.44 -24.20 -22.50
C GLN A 259 -10.09 -24.36 -24.00
N PRO A 260 -8.98 -23.79 -24.50
CA PRO A 260 -8.44 -24.14 -25.80
C PRO A 260 -7.55 -25.39 -25.73
N ALA A 261 -7.64 -26.22 -26.77
CA ALA A 261 -7.04 -27.54 -26.87
C ALA A 261 -5.50 -27.56 -26.97
N GLY A 262 -4.89 -28.43 -26.16
CA GLY A 262 -3.72 -29.25 -26.48
C GLY A 262 -2.36 -28.57 -26.72
N ARG A 263 -1.41 -28.78 -25.80
CA ARG A 263 0.02 -29.00 -26.14
C ARG A 263 0.79 -29.69 -25.01
N LYS A 264 1.68 -30.60 -25.43
CA LYS A 264 2.50 -31.53 -24.62
C LYS A 264 3.48 -30.80 -23.68
N ARG A 265 3.70 -31.39 -22.49
CA ARG A 265 4.71 -30.97 -21.48
C ARG A 265 6.15 -31.06 -22.04
N PRO A 266 7.04 -30.09 -21.80
CA PRO A 266 8.48 -30.32 -21.90
C PRO A 266 9.06 -30.88 -20.59
N ALA A 267 10.16 -31.61 -20.71
CA ALA A 267 10.90 -32.30 -19.65
C ALA A 267 11.62 -31.34 -18.67
N PRO A 268 12.03 -31.80 -17.47
CA PRO A 268 12.65 -30.96 -16.45
C PRO A 268 14.13 -30.64 -16.78
N CYS A 269 14.55 -29.39 -16.57
CA CYS A 269 15.95 -28.97 -16.61
C CYS A 269 16.69 -29.32 -15.29
N PRO A 270 18.02 -29.54 -15.31
CA PRO A 270 18.82 -29.93 -14.14
C PRO A 270 19.16 -28.73 -13.24
N PRO A 271 19.52 -28.96 -11.95
CA PRO A 271 19.68 -27.91 -10.97
C PRO A 271 20.98 -27.13 -11.18
N THR A 272 20.90 -25.80 -11.21
CA THR A 272 22.08 -24.92 -11.19
C THR A 272 22.34 -24.36 -9.79
N ARG A 273 23.61 -24.51 -9.40
CA ARG A 273 24.38 -24.04 -8.24
C ARG A 273 23.80 -22.87 -7.43
N CYS A 274 23.55 -23.12 -6.16
CA CYS A 274 23.44 -22.12 -5.09
C CYS A 274 24.79 -21.43 -4.84
N TRP A 275 24.79 -20.10 -4.77
CA TRP A 275 25.87 -19.31 -4.16
C TRP A 275 25.63 -19.15 -2.64
N PRO A 276 26.70 -18.94 -1.84
CA PRO A 276 26.70 -19.32 -0.44
C PRO A 276 25.96 -18.34 0.47
N ARG A 277 25.17 -18.93 1.37
CA ARG A 277 24.52 -18.30 2.51
C ARG A 277 25.62 -17.94 3.52
N TRP A 278 25.81 -16.66 3.80
CA TRP A 278 26.62 -16.21 4.94
C TRP A 278 25.85 -16.52 6.23
N ALA A 279 26.19 -17.62 6.87
CA ALA A 279 25.74 -17.97 8.21
C ALA A 279 26.89 -17.75 9.18
N SER A 280 26.78 -16.75 10.06
CA SER A 280 27.65 -16.63 11.23
C SER A 280 27.08 -17.50 12.37
N PRO A 281 27.90 -18.24 13.13
CA PRO A 281 27.40 -19.08 14.21
C PRO A 281 27.17 -18.25 15.48
N CYS A 282 25.91 -18.06 15.88
CA CYS A 282 25.59 -17.60 17.23
C CYS A 282 25.74 -18.80 18.20
N ARG A 283 26.74 -18.74 19.07
CA ARG A 283 26.95 -19.72 20.15
C ARG A 283 25.73 -19.74 21.07
N ARG A 284 25.19 -20.94 21.30
CA ARG A 284 24.20 -21.22 22.34
C ARG A 284 24.83 -21.04 23.72
N THR A 285 24.20 -20.22 24.55
CA THR A 285 24.35 -20.29 26.01
C THR A 285 22.96 -20.51 26.62
N GLY A 286 22.75 -21.71 27.19
CA GLY A 286 21.92 -22.05 28.35
C GLY A 286 20.42 -21.68 28.39
N PRO A 287 19.54 -22.57 28.89
CA PRO A 287 18.10 -22.31 28.96
C PRO A 287 17.75 -21.38 30.14
N TRP A 288 16.95 -20.35 29.89
CA TRP A 288 16.26 -19.59 30.93
C TRP A 288 14.87 -20.17 31.16
N SER A 289 14.58 -20.51 32.41
CA SER A 289 13.29 -21.01 32.88
C SER A 289 12.32 -19.85 33.18
N PRO A 290 11.00 -20.02 32.99
CA PRO A 290 10.03 -18.97 33.25
C PRO A 290 9.70 -18.93 34.76
N ARG A 291 9.91 -17.80 35.43
CA ARG A 291 9.33 -17.56 36.76
C ARG A 291 8.16 -16.57 36.68
N ARG A 292 7.09 -17.08 37.28
CA ARG A 292 5.75 -16.56 37.63
C ARG A 292 5.62 -15.06 37.88
N SER A 293 4.49 -14.57 37.41
CA SER A 293 3.63 -13.48 37.92
C SER A 293 3.96 -12.96 39.32
N LEU A 294 4.12 -11.64 39.44
CA LEU A 294 3.96 -10.89 40.67
C LEU A 294 3.10 -9.66 40.40
N SER A 295 1.89 -9.69 40.94
CA SER A 295 0.99 -8.56 41.15
C SER A 295 1.59 -7.59 42.16
N TRP A 296 1.38 -6.29 41.97
CA TRP A 296 1.61 -5.30 43.03
C TRP A 296 0.36 -4.45 43.23
N SER A 297 -0.15 -4.52 44.46
CA SER A 297 -1.14 -3.65 45.06
C SER A 297 -0.50 -2.31 45.46
N THR A 298 -1.27 -1.24 45.33
CA THR A 298 -0.94 0.13 45.75
C THR A 298 -0.96 0.30 47.27
N PRO A 299 -0.03 1.08 47.85
CA PRO A 299 -0.26 1.75 49.12
C PRO A 299 -0.71 3.20 48.88
N SER A 300 -1.81 3.56 49.54
CA SER A 300 -2.23 4.94 49.76
C SER A 300 -1.23 5.67 50.66
N THR A 301 -0.91 6.92 50.33
CA THR A 301 -0.51 7.95 51.30
C THR A 301 -0.52 9.31 50.62
N SER A 302 -1.46 10.15 51.04
CA SER A 302 -1.51 11.59 50.76
C SER A 302 -0.48 12.35 51.60
N PRO A 303 0.06 13.46 51.08
CA PRO A 303 0.04 14.67 51.89
C PRO A 303 -0.41 15.91 51.09
N THR A 304 -1.38 16.62 51.68
CA THR A 304 -1.73 18.02 51.44
C THR A 304 -0.59 18.96 51.83
N TRP A 305 -0.29 19.98 51.02
CA TRP A 305 0.04 21.36 51.46
C TRP A 305 -0.26 22.36 50.33
N ALA A 306 -0.75 23.53 50.75
CA ALA A 306 -1.46 24.57 49.99
C ALA A 306 -0.52 25.61 49.31
N PRO A 307 -1.04 26.59 48.56
CA PRO A 307 -0.27 27.45 47.66
C PRO A 307 0.24 28.73 48.34
N THR A 308 1.25 29.34 47.74
CA THR A 308 1.66 30.73 48.03
C THR A 308 1.99 31.46 46.72
N CYS A 309 1.25 32.56 46.52
CA CYS A 309 1.42 33.73 45.64
C CYS A 309 1.86 33.53 44.19
#